data_AF-A0A516Q3U0-F1
#
_entry.id   AF-A0A516Q3U0-F1
#
_cell.length_a   1.000
_cell.length_b   1.000
_cell.length_c   1.000
_cell.angle_alpha   90.00
_cell.angle_beta   90.00
_cell.angle_gamma   90.00
#
_symmetry.space_group_name_H-M   'P 1'
#
loop_
_entity.id
_entity.type
_entity.pdbx_description
1 polymer ?
#
loop_
_entity_poly.entity_id
_entity_poly.type
_entity_poly.pdbx_seq_one_letter_code
_entity_poly.pdbx_strand_id
1 'polypeptide(L)'
;MGNGHVATTLKGLGLTRPANQQKSMSGHSDPVSLERLDAIDADWMFFGALGDKAASQQAYRQAQKVKTFQQLSVQQAHQVVPVDGSAWTSAGGPLATRLVLQDTAAALAP
;
A
#
# COMPACT_ATOMS: atom_id res chain seq x y z
N MET A 1 4.03 -2.26 -13.94
CA MET A 1 4.27 -1.44 -12.72
C MET A 1 4.44 0.01 -13.14
N GLY A 2 3.81 0.96 -12.45
CA GLY A 2 3.97 2.39 -12.75
C GLY A 2 5.40 2.89 -12.50
N ASN A 3 5.75 4.06 -13.06
CA ASN A 3 7.10 4.65 -12.96
C ASN A 3 7.25 5.66 -11.81
N GLY A 4 6.34 5.66 -10.83
CA GLY A 4 6.39 6.57 -9.68
C GLY A 4 7.48 6.20 -8.65
N HIS A 5 7.84 7.14 -7.76
CA HIS A 5 8.92 6.95 -6.78
C HIS A 5 8.71 5.71 -5.90
N VAL A 6 7.47 5.46 -5.44
CA VAL A 6 7.16 4.26 -4.65
C VAL A 6 7.44 2.99 -5.43
N ALA A 7 6.99 2.90 -6.68
CA ALA A 7 7.17 1.70 -7.48
C ALA A 7 8.66 1.42 -7.74
N THR A 8 9.45 2.44 -8.04
CA THR A 8 10.91 2.31 -8.21
C THR A 8 11.61 1.92 -6.91
N THR A 9 11.20 2.51 -5.78
CA THR A 9 11.77 2.22 -4.45
C THR A 9 11.52 0.77 -4.04
N LEU A 10 10.27 0.32 -4.11
CA LEU A 10 9.89 -1.05 -3.73
C LEU A 10 10.56 -2.09 -4.67
N LYS A 11 10.61 -1.82 -5.97
CA LYS A 11 11.33 -2.68 -6.92
C LYS A 11 12.83 -2.75 -6.60
N GLY A 12 13.44 -1.65 -6.18
CA GLY A 12 14.84 -1.61 -5.72
C GLY A 12 15.10 -2.48 -4.50
N LEU A 13 14.08 -2.71 -3.66
CA LEU A 13 14.12 -3.64 -2.52
C LEU A 13 13.78 -5.09 -2.90
N GLY A 14 13.59 -5.40 -4.19
CA GLY A 14 13.21 -6.73 -4.66
C GLY A 14 11.73 -7.08 -4.47
N LEU A 15 10.91 -6.14 -4.03
CA LEU A 15 9.47 -6.36 -3.84
C LEU A 15 8.73 -6.31 -5.18
N THR A 16 7.74 -7.18 -5.31
CA THR A 16 6.85 -7.23 -6.48
C THR A 16 5.39 -7.05 -6.08
N ARG A 17 4.61 -6.38 -6.94
CA ARG A 17 3.16 -6.31 -6.77
C ARG A 17 2.49 -7.66 -7.07
N PRO A 18 1.28 -7.91 -6.52
CA PRO A 18 0.44 -9.05 -6.90
C PRO A 18 0.32 -9.20 -8.42
N ALA A 19 0.30 -10.44 -8.92
CA ALA A 19 0.39 -10.73 -10.35
C ALA A 19 -0.68 -10.00 -11.20
N ASN A 20 -1.90 -9.91 -10.67
CA ASN A 20 -3.03 -9.20 -11.27
C ASN A 20 -2.84 -7.67 -11.36
N GLN A 21 -1.86 -7.09 -10.67
CA GLN A 21 -1.54 -5.66 -10.65
C GLN A 21 -0.24 -5.30 -11.39
N GLN A 22 0.44 -6.27 -12.01
CA GLN A 22 1.74 -6.00 -12.64
C GLN A 22 1.65 -5.31 -14.00
N LYS A 23 0.43 -5.09 -14.52
CA LYS A 23 0.18 -4.40 -15.79
C LYS A 23 0.82 -3.02 -15.83
N SER A 24 1.18 -2.57 -17.03
CA SER A 24 1.68 -1.22 -17.23
C SER A 24 0.53 -0.23 -17.05
N MET A 25 0.77 0.84 -16.30
CA MET A 25 -0.22 1.87 -16.02
C MET A 25 0.48 3.23 -16.01
N SER A 26 -0.09 4.20 -16.73
CA SER A 26 0.42 5.56 -16.87
C SER A 26 -0.04 6.50 -15.74
N GLY A 27 -0.76 5.99 -14.73
CA GLY A 27 -1.32 6.76 -13.62
C GLY A 27 -1.80 5.90 -12.46
N HIS A 28 -2.82 6.38 -11.75
CA HIS A 28 -3.46 5.64 -10.66
C HIS A 28 -4.13 4.35 -11.16
N SER A 29 -4.27 3.37 -10.27
CA SER A 29 -5.11 2.19 -10.52
C SER A 29 -6.58 2.59 -10.56
N ASP A 30 -7.37 1.83 -11.31
CA ASP A 30 -8.83 1.91 -11.22
C ASP A 30 -9.28 1.66 -9.76
N PRO A 31 -10.34 2.34 -9.29
CA PRO A 31 -10.94 2.03 -8.01
C PRO A 31 -11.36 0.56 -7.94
N VAL A 32 -11.07 -0.08 -6.80
CA VAL A 32 -11.47 -1.46 -6.54
C VAL A 32 -12.80 -1.45 -5.79
N SER A 33 -13.81 -2.13 -6.33
CA SER A 33 -15.11 -2.30 -5.66
C SER A 33 -15.02 -3.29 -4.50
N LEU A 34 -15.98 -3.24 -3.57
CA LEU A 34 -16.00 -4.12 -2.39
C LEU A 34 -16.10 -5.61 -2.74
N GLU A 35 -16.69 -5.94 -3.89
CA GLU A 35 -16.82 -7.31 -4.39
C GLU A 35 -15.52 -7.86 -5.00
N ARG A 36 -14.53 -6.98 -5.25
CA ARG A 36 -13.24 -7.32 -5.87
C ARG A 36 -12.05 -7.03 -4.95
N LEU A 37 -12.26 -7.00 -3.64
CA LEU A 37 -11.20 -6.73 -2.67
C LEU A 37 -10.11 -7.82 -2.67
N ASP A 38 -10.40 -9.02 -3.15
CA ASP A 38 -9.39 -10.05 -3.42
C ASP A 38 -8.31 -9.56 -4.39
N ALA A 39 -8.63 -8.62 -5.29
CA ALA A 39 -7.67 -8.06 -6.23
C ALA A 39 -6.54 -7.25 -5.56
N ILE A 40 -6.72 -6.84 -4.31
CA ILE A 40 -5.71 -6.10 -3.54
C ILE A 40 -4.99 -6.96 -2.49
N ASP A 41 -5.32 -8.25 -2.39
CA ASP A 41 -4.63 -9.16 -1.45
C ASP A 41 -3.16 -9.36 -1.88
N ALA A 42 -2.28 -9.47 -0.88
CA ALA A 42 -0.83 -9.51 -1.05
C ALA A 42 -0.15 -10.09 0.20
N ASP A 43 1.16 -10.33 0.16
CA ASP A 43 1.90 -10.69 1.38
C ASP A 43 2.00 -9.51 2.35
N TRP A 44 2.12 -8.27 1.84
CA TRP A 44 2.15 -7.05 2.64
C TRP A 44 1.35 -5.94 1.97
N MET A 45 0.64 -5.14 2.77
CA MET A 45 -0.17 -4.03 2.29
C MET A 45 0.20 -2.74 3.01
N PHE A 46 0.81 -1.80 2.28
CA PHE A 46 1.02 -0.43 2.75
C PHE A 46 -0.24 0.40 2.46
N PHE A 47 -1.00 0.69 3.51
CA PHE A 47 -2.33 1.29 3.44
C PHE A 47 -2.25 2.82 3.61
N GLY A 48 -2.46 3.56 2.52
CA GLY A 48 -2.43 5.02 2.52
C GLY A 48 -3.81 5.63 2.23
N ALA A 49 -4.23 6.61 3.03
CA ALA A 49 -5.34 7.51 2.73
C ALA A 49 -4.80 8.91 2.40
N LEU A 50 -5.58 9.74 1.69
CA LEU A 50 -5.17 11.11 1.39
C LEU A 50 -4.90 11.88 2.71
N GLY A 51 -3.70 12.45 2.85
CA GLY A 51 -3.27 13.13 4.05
C GLY A 51 -2.08 12.43 4.73
N ASP A 52 -2.03 12.49 6.05
CA ASP A 52 -0.94 11.96 6.87
C ASP A 52 -1.19 10.52 7.34
N LYS A 53 -0.28 9.99 8.16
CA LYS A 53 -0.41 8.65 8.75
C LYS A 53 -1.65 8.49 9.65
N ALA A 54 -2.10 9.55 10.32
CA ALA A 54 -3.28 9.49 11.18
C ALA A 54 -4.56 9.31 10.36
N ALA A 55 -4.65 9.98 9.21
CA ALA A 55 -5.72 9.78 8.23
C ALA A 55 -5.76 8.32 7.74
N SER A 56 -4.60 7.75 7.39
CA SER A 56 -4.48 6.34 6.99
C SER A 56 -4.92 5.38 8.10
N GLN A 57 -4.52 5.64 9.35
CA GLN A 57 -4.95 4.81 10.49
C GLN A 57 -6.47 4.88 10.72
N GLN A 58 -7.07 6.06 10.57
CA GLN A 58 -8.52 6.20 10.66
C GLN A 58 -9.24 5.44 9.56
N ALA A 59 -8.78 5.56 8.31
CA ALA A 59 -9.33 4.84 7.17
C ALA A 59 -9.18 3.32 7.35
N TYR A 60 -8.03 2.85 7.84
CA TYR A 60 -7.80 1.44 8.14
C TYR A 60 -8.78 0.91 9.20
N ARG A 61 -9.04 1.66 10.28
CA ARG A 61 -10.05 1.29 11.28
C ARG A 61 -11.47 1.16 10.69
N GLN A 62 -11.79 1.92 9.64
CA GLN A 62 -13.07 1.75 8.94
C GLN A 62 -13.05 0.52 8.03
N ALA A 63 -11.96 0.30 7.30
CA ALA A 63 -11.80 -0.90 6.47
C ALA A 63 -11.90 -2.19 7.29
N GLN A 64 -11.35 -2.20 8.50
CA GLN A 64 -11.45 -3.33 9.43
C GLN A 64 -12.89 -3.67 9.87
N LYS A 65 -13.88 -2.79 9.66
CA LYS A 65 -15.30 -3.09 9.90
C LYS A 65 -15.98 -3.80 8.73
N VAL A 66 -15.33 -3.84 7.56
CA VAL A 66 -15.85 -4.46 6.36
C VAL A 66 -15.51 -5.94 6.36
N LYS A 67 -16.54 -6.80 6.34
CA LYS A 67 -16.36 -8.26 6.41
C LYS A 67 -15.45 -8.82 5.32
N THR A 68 -15.58 -8.36 4.08
CA THR A 68 -14.73 -8.81 2.97
C THR A 68 -13.28 -8.35 3.10
N PHE A 69 -13.01 -7.22 3.76
CA PHE A 69 -11.65 -6.78 4.06
C PHE A 69 -11.00 -7.64 5.15
N GLN A 70 -11.76 -8.04 6.18
CA GLN A 70 -11.29 -8.97 7.22
C GLN A 70 -10.91 -10.36 6.66
N GLN A 71 -11.43 -10.72 5.48
CA GLN A 71 -11.16 -12.00 4.83
C GLN A 71 -9.87 -12.02 4.01
N LEU A 72 -9.22 -10.86 3.81
CA LEU A 72 -7.96 -10.80 3.07
C LEU A 72 -6.84 -11.49 3.85
N SER A 73 -6.00 -12.24 3.15
CA SER A 73 -4.89 -12.98 3.74
C SER A 73 -3.92 -12.02 4.44
N VAL A 74 -3.63 -10.87 3.82
CA VAL A 74 -2.78 -9.82 4.41
C VAL A 74 -3.34 -9.27 5.74
N GLN A 75 -4.67 -9.19 5.86
CA GLN A 75 -5.34 -8.71 7.06
C GLN A 75 -5.28 -9.76 8.18
N GLN A 76 -5.47 -11.02 7.84
CA GLN A 76 -5.40 -12.15 8.77
C GLN A 76 -3.98 -12.38 9.28
N ALA A 77 -2.98 -12.13 8.43
CA ALA A 77 -1.56 -12.20 8.78
C ALA A 77 -1.06 -10.98 9.57
N HIS A 78 -1.92 -9.98 9.83
CA HIS A 78 -1.55 -8.71 10.47
C HIS A 78 -0.47 -7.91 9.70
N GLN A 79 -0.43 -8.04 8.37
CA GLN A 79 0.57 -7.44 7.48
C GLN A 79 0.04 -6.19 6.74
N VAL A 80 -0.98 -5.53 7.30
CA VAL A 80 -1.48 -4.24 6.82
C VAL A 80 -0.85 -3.10 7.63
N VAL A 81 -0.11 -2.23 6.96
CA VAL A 81 0.67 -1.15 7.55
C VAL A 81 0.10 0.19 7.12
N PRO A 82 -0.59 0.93 8.01
CA PRO A 82 -0.97 2.31 7.72
C PRO A 82 0.25 3.21 7.57
N VAL A 83 0.34 3.94 6.46
CA VAL A 83 1.49 4.79 6.11
C VAL A 83 1.11 6.26 5.96
N ASP A 84 2.10 7.16 5.84
CA ASP A 84 1.84 8.54 5.45
C ASP A 84 1.38 8.59 3.97
N GLY A 85 0.10 8.82 3.73
CA GLY A 85 -0.44 8.73 2.38
C GLY A 85 0.10 9.81 1.45
N SER A 86 0.45 10.99 1.96
CA SER A 86 1.07 12.05 1.18
C SER A 86 2.45 11.62 0.68
N ALA A 87 3.30 11.06 1.55
CA ALA A 87 4.61 10.53 1.17
C ALA A 87 4.52 9.36 0.16
N TRP A 88 3.49 8.53 0.28
CA TRP A 88 3.31 7.33 -0.54
C TRP A 88 2.56 7.55 -1.85
N THR A 89 1.82 8.66 -2.02
CA THR A 89 0.96 8.85 -3.21
C THR A 89 1.16 10.17 -3.95
N SER A 90 1.52 11.25 -3.23
CA SER A 90 1.47 12.62 -3.78
C SER A 90 2.81 13.35 -3.76
N ALA A 91 3.60 13.17 -2.69
CA ALA A 91 4.90 13.81 -2.53
C ALA A 91 6.00 12.98 -3.19
N GLY A 92 6.78 13.62 -4.06
CA GLY A 92 8.00 13.05 -4.63
C GLY A 92 9.26 13.50 -3.89
N GLY A 93 10.42 13.09 -4.41
CA GLY A 93 11.73 13.55 -3.94
C GLY A 93 12.34 12.76 -2.78
N PRO A 94 13.52 13.18 -2.28
CA PRO A 94 14.33 12.36 -1.36
C PRO A 94 13.68 12.12 0.01
N LEU A 95 12.94 13.11 0.54
CA LEU A 95 12.29 12.96 1.85
C LEU A 95 11.16 11.93 1.81
N ALA A 96 10.29 12.00 0.80
CA ALA A 96 9.22 11.03 0.59
C ALA A 96 9.80 9.63 0.33
N THR A 97 10.84 9.52 -0.50
CA THR A 97 11.54 8.25 -0.77
C THR A 97 12.12 7.64 0.51
N ARG A 98 12.74 8.48 1.36
CA ARG A 98 13.28 8.04 2.65
C ARG A 98 12.19 7.51 3.59
N LEU A 99 11.03 8.17 3.65
CA LEU A 99 9.89 7.70 4.45
C LEU A 99 9.38 6.35 3.93
N VAL A 100 9.21 6.19 2.62
CA VAL A 100 8.81 4.90 2.00
C VAL A 100 9.80 3.79 2.36
N LEU A 101 11.10 4.07 2.28
CA LEU A 101 12.15 3.13 2.68
C LEU A 101 12.07 2.76 4.17
N GLN A 102 11.88 3.75 5.05
CA GLN A 102 11.78 3.54 6.49
C GLN A 102 10.55 2.71 6.87
N ASP A 103 9.38 3.05 6.33
CA ASP A 103 8.14 2.31 6.53
C ASP A 103 8.29 0.86 6.04
N THR A 104 8.91 0.66 4.87
CA THR A 104 9.13 -0.68 4.30
C THR A 104 10.11 -1.49 5.15
N ALA A 105 11.23 -0.91 5.56
CA ALA A 105 12.22 -1.58 6.39
C ALA A 105 11.67 -1.94 7.78
N ALA A 106 10.88 -1.06 8.38
CA ALA A 106 10.24 -1.32 9.67
C ALA A 106 9.19 -2.43 9.59
N ALA A 107 8.43 -2.49 8.50
CA ALA A 107 7.43 -3.53 8.27
C ALA A 107 8.08 -4.92 8.06
N LEU A 108 9.15 -4.98 7.27
CA LEU A 108 9.79 -6.24 6.89
C LEU A 108 10.92 -6.68 7.85
N ALA A 109 11.12 -5.96 8.95
CA ALA A 109 12.09 -6.34 9.97
C ALA A 109 11.66 -7.67 10.64
N PRO A 110 12.62 -8.57 10.96
CA PRO A 110 12.35 -9.85 11.61
C PRO A 110 11.88 -9.71 13.06
#